data_AF-A0A956R9H9-F1
#
_entry.id   AF-A0A956R9H9-F1
#
_cell.length_a   1.000
_cell.length_b   1.000
_cell.length_c   1.000
_cell.angle_alpha   90.00
_cell.angle_beta   90.00
_cell.angle_gamma   90.00
#
_symmetry.space_group_name_H-M   'P 1'
#
loop_
_entity.id
_entity.type
_entity.pdbx_description
1 polymer ?
#
loop_
_entity_poly.entity_id
_entity_poly.type
_entity_poly.pdbx_seq_one_letter_code
_entity_poly.pdbx_strand_id
1 'polypeptide(L)'
;MGGIRAGEQLLPFAPAPRTAEEARDLVRRVGDMMAVCAKGLVELQEGQEQIGREFGVKAIKHYTGLRFATTAAEALAYLFSDADPEEHRRRLGELSAAFSDTMSHQIATINGVVAGARALLDELEPGAIERGADPGRLTRFRDCWKTFVSRWERVANQDGPLLAVLFGPEFARVYAEVGGELSNAWRRNMEGQGLATPEPQQPPQLAPLRQGGIDRDVQDQ
;
A
#
# COMPACT_ATOMS: atom_id res chain seq x y z
N MET A 1 -31.61 -20.54 19.43
CA MET A 1 -30.73 -21.66 18.98
C MET A 1 -29.68 -21.26 17.95
N GLY A 2 -29.76 -20.10 17.26
CA GLY A 2 -28.75 -19.71 16.26
C GLY A 2 -27.37 -19.28 16.81
N GLY A 3 -27.31 -18.64 17.99
CA GLY A 3 -26.05 -18.11 18.54
C GLY A 3 -25.03 -19.15 19.01
N ILE A 4 -25.48 -20.34 19.42
CA ILE A 4 -24.61 -21.42 19.93
C ILE A 4 -23.79 -22.02 18.77
N ARG A 5 -24.41 -22.18 17.59
CA ARG A 5 -23.77 -22.76 16.39
C ARG A 5 -22.73 -21.81 15.76
N ALA A 6 -22.93 -20.49 15.88
CA ALA A 6 -21.95 -19.49 15.43
C ALA A 6 -20.71 -19.42 16.34
N GLY A 7 -20.89 -19.62 17.65
CA GLY A 7 -19.78 -19.65 18.62
C GLY A 7 -18.80 -20.81 18.39
N GLU A 8 -19.31 -22.00 18.02
CA GLU A 8 -18.49 -23.18 17.72
C GLU A 8 -17.66 -23.02 16.44
N GLN A 9 -18.16 -22.28 15.44
CA GLN A 9 -17.41 -21.98 14.21
C GLN A 9 -16.30 -20.94 14.45
N LEU A 10 -16.53 -19.96 15.31
CA LEU A 10 -15.57 -18.89 15.59
C LEU A 10 -14.45 -19.35 16.53
N LEU A 11 -14.75 -20.24 17.47
CA LEU A 11 -13.82 -20.73 18.48
C LEU A 11 -13.77 -22.27 18.49
N PRO A 12 -13.18 -22.91 17.46
CA PRO A 12 -13.17 -24.38 17.34
C PRO A 12 -12.42 -25.07 18.48
N PHE A 13 -11.61 -24.34 19.25
CA PHE A 13 -10.79 -24.85 20.35
C PHE A 13 -11.21 -24.31 21.72
N ALA A 14 -12.34 -23.62 21.84
CA ALA A 14 -12.82 -23.07 23.12
C ALA A 14 -14.28 -23.49 23.38
N PRO A 15 -14.71 -23.57 24.66
CA PRO A 15 -16.11 -23.85 24.97
C PRO A 15 -17.02 -22.76 24.39
N ALA A 16 -18.07 -23.17 23.67
CA ALA A 16 -19.08 -22.26 23.17
C ALA A 16 -19.79 -21.54 24.33
N PRO A 17 -20.18 -20.26 24.15
CA PRO A 17 -20.94 -19.53 25.16
C PRO A 17 -22.26 -20.25 25.46
N ARG A 18 -22.51 -20.52 26.73
CA ARG A 18 -23.67 -21.26 27.25
C ARG A 18 -24.78 -20.33 27.71
N THR A 19 -24.43 -19.07 28.03
CA THR A 19 -25.37 -18.05 28.48
C THR A 19 -25.41 -16.85 27.52
N ALA A 20 -26.50 -16.09 27.58
CA ALA A 20 -26.63 -14.85 26.79
C ALA A 20 -25.58 -13.79 27.20
N GLU A 21 -25.15 -13.80 28.46
CA GLU A 21 -24.10 -12.92 28.98
C GLU A 21 -22.74 -13.30 28.41
N GLU A 22 -22.38 -14.58 28.44
CA GLU A 22 -21.16 -15.10 27.80
C GLU A 22 -21.12 -14.82 26.29
N ALA A 23 -22.27 -14.91 25.61
CA ALA A 23 -22.39 -14.59 24.20
C ALA A 23 -22.17 -13.10 23.91
N ARG A 24 -22.75 -12.20 24.72
CA ARG A 24 -22.51 -10.75 24.62
C ARG A 24 -21.04 -10.40 24.86
N ASP A 25 -20.43 -11.01 25.87
CA ASP A 25 -19.02 -10.82 26.18
C ASP A 25 -18.10 -11.31 25.07
N LEU A 26 -18.44 -12.42 24.43
CA LEU A 26 -17.71 -12.90 23.25
C LEU A 26 -17.80 -11.90 22.10
N VAL A 27 -19.00 -11.41 21.77
CA VAL A 27 -19.19 -10.42 20.71
C VAL A 27 -18.41 -9.14 21.00
N ARG A 28 -18.40 -8.67 22.24
CA ARG A 28 -17.61 -7.50 22.65
C ARG A 28 -16.11 -7.71 22.44
N ARG A 29 -15.55 -8.84 22.90
CA ARG A 29 -14.13 -9.17 22.69
C ARG A 29 -13.75 -9.27 21.21
N VAL A 30 -14.63 -9.86 20.40
CA VAL A 30 -14.44 -9.93 18.94
C VAL A 30 -14.47 -8.53 18.33
N GLY A 31 -15.42 -7.68 18.75
CA GLY A 31 -15.50 -6.28 18.32
C GLY A 31 -14.24 -5.49 18.67
N ASP A 32 -13.73 -5.62 19.91
CA ASP A 32 -12.50 -4.97 20.35
C ASP A 32 -11.30 -5.39 19.49
N MET A 33 -11.16 -6.70 19.22
CA MET A 33 -10.09 -7.23 18.36
C MET A 33 -10.21 -6.73 16.92
N MET A 34 -11.42 -6.74 16.35
CA MET A 34 -11.67 -6.25 15.00
C MET A 34 -11.39 -4.75 14.87
N ALA A 35 -11.69 -3.95 15.89
CA ALA A 35 -11.37 -2.53 15.92
C ALA A 35 -9.86 -2.27 15.90
N VAL A 36 -9.08 -3.05 16.65
CA VAL A 36 -7.61 -2.97 16.61
C VAL A 36 -7.08 -3.35 15.22
N CYS A 37 -7.57 -4.44 14.64
CA CYS A 37 -7.18 -4.87 13.30
C CYS A 37 -7.54 -3.82 12.23
N ALA A 38 -8.76 -3.26 12.27
CA ALA A 38 -9.21 -2.25 11.33
C ALA A 38 -8.38 -0.95 11.44
N LYS A 39 -8.03 -0.55 12.67
CA LYS A 39 -7.12 0.58 12.89
C LYS A 39 -5.75 0.32 12.25
N GLY A 40 -5.16 -0.85 12.51
CA GLY A 40 -3.87 -1.23 11.92
C GLY A 40 -3.91 -1.27 10.40
N LEU A 41 -5.03 -1.71 9.80
CA LEU A 41 -5.22 -1.70 8.35
C LEU A 41 -5.22 -0.27 7.77
N VAL A 42 -5.97 0.65 8.39
CA VAL A 42 -6.05 2.05 7.94
C VAL A 42 -4.69 2.74 8.06
N GLU A 43 -4.03 2.62 9.21
CA GLU A 43 -2.70 3.21 9.42
C GLU A 43 -1.65 2.67 8.44
N LEU A 44 -1.75 1.37 8.11
CA LEU A 44 -0.87 0.75 7.12
C LEU A 44 -1.13 1.28 5.72
N GLN A 45 -2.39 1.42 5.31
CA GLN A 45 -2.77 2.01 4.03
C GLN A 45 -2.28 3.46 3.90
N GLU A 46 -2.44 4.27 4.94
CA GLU A 46 -1.92 5.64 5.00
C GLU A 46 -0.40 5.67 4.88
N GLY A 47 0.30 4.78 5.61
CA GLY A 47 1.75 4.64 5.53
C GLY A 47 2.24 4.30 4.12
N GLN A 48 1.56 3.40 3.41
CA GLN A 48 1.89 3.06 2.02
C GLN A 48 1.70 4.25 1.07
N GLU A 49 0.67 5.07 1.27
CA GLU A 49 0.51 6.28 0.45
C GLU A 49 1.60 7.31 0.71
N GLN A 50 1.98 7.48 1.97
CA GLN A 50 3.05 8.40 2.34
C GLN A 50 4.37 7.99 1.70
N ILE A 51 4.70 6.70 1.75
CA ILE A 51 5.85 6.10 1.06
C ILE A 51 5.77 6.39 -0.44
N GLY A 52 4.63 6.14 -1.08
CA GLY A 52 4.46 6.43 -2.51
C GLY A 52 4.68 7.91 -2.85
N ARG A 53 4.18 8.83 -2.02
CA ARG A 53 4.39 10.29 -2.18
C ARG A 53 5.86 10.68 -2.03
N GLU A 54 6.54 10.18 -0.99
CA GLU A 54 7.93 10.52 -0.68
C GLU A 54 8.90 10.01 -1.75
N PHE A 55 8.66 8.82 -2.32
CA PHE A 55 9.55 8.21 -3.30
C PHE A 55 9.14 8.47 -4.76
N GLY A 56 8.08 9.27 -5.00
CA GLY A 56 7.59 9.58 -6.34
C GLY A 56 7.08 8.36 -7.11
N VAL A 57 6.84 7.24 -6.42
CA VAL A 57 6.31 6.02 -7.01
C VAL A 57 4.81 5.95 -6.74
N LYS A 58 4.02 5.72 -7.80
CA LYS A 58 2.59 5.45 -7.61
C LYS A 58 2.47 4.15 -6.83
N ALA A 59 2.01 4.25 -5.58
CA ALA A 59 1.54 3.09 -4.82
C ALA A 59 0.59 2.28 -5.72
N ILE A 60 0.68 0.96 -5.67
CA ILE A 60 -0.18 0.09 -6.47
C ILE A 60 -1.60 0.26 -5.92
N LYS A 61 -2.51 0.82 -6.73
CA LYS A 61 -3.83 1.23 -6.26
C LYS A 61 -4.90 0.23 -6.69
N HIS A 62 -5.68 -0.21 -5.71
CA HIS A 62 -7.02 -0.75 -5.89
C HIS A 62 -8.01 0.24 -5.27
N TYR A 63 -8.97 0.74 -6.05
CA TYR A 63 -10.05 1.58 -5.54
C TYR A 63 -11.16 0.66 -5.05
N THR A 64 -11.29 0.53 -3.75
CA THR A 64 -12.27 -0.35 -3.10
C THR A 64 -13.02 0.43 -2.02
N GLY A 65 -14.23 0.00 -1.66
CA GLY A 65 -15.00 0.68 -0.61
C GLY A 65 -14.24 0.70 0.72
N LEU A 66 -13.51 -0.40 1.00
CA LEU A 66 -12.63 -0.50 2.15
C LEU A 66 -11.47 0.52 2.13
N ARG A 67 -10.98 0.90 0.95
CA ARG A 67 -9.86 1.83 0.81
C ARG A 67 -10.23 3.29 1.06
N PHE A 68 -11.52 3.61 0.95
CA PHE A 68 -12.06 4.94 1.28
C PHE A 68 -12.33 5.12 2.78
N ALA A 69 -12.26 4.04 3.57
CA ALA A 69 -12.34 4.16 5.01
C ALA A 69 -11.09 4.85 5.55
N THR A 70 -11.28 6.02 6.16
CA THR A 70 -10.24 6.82 6.81
C THR A 70 -10.16 6.55 8.31
N THR A 71 -11.10 5.77 8.84
CA THR A 71 -11.12 5.38 10.25
C THR A 71 -11.44 3.89 10.42
N ALA A 72 -11.00 3.31 11.54
CA ALA A 72 -11.35 1.95 11.91
C ALA A 72 -12.87 1.72 11.97
N ALA A 73 -13.61 2.73 12.44
CA ALA A 73 -15.07 2.67 12.53
C ALA A 73 -15.72 2.62 11.13
N GLU A 74 -15.24 3.41 10.18
CA GLU A 74 -15.70 3.37 8.78
C GLU A 74 -15.39 2.03 8.11
N ALA A 75 -14.19 1.48 8.34
CA ALA A 75 -13.80 0.19 7.80
C ALA A 75 -14.67 -0.94 8.36
N LEU A 76 -14.92 -0.94 9.68
CA LEU A 76 -15.82 -1.91 10.30
C LEU A 76 -17.26 -1.73 9.83
N ALA A 77 -17.76 -0.50 9.76
CA ALA A 77 -19.11 -0.23 9.25
C ALA A 77 -19.26 -0.73 7.81
N TYR A 78 -18.24 -0.54 6.97
CA TYR A 78 -18.23 -1.08 5.62
C TYR A 78 -18.25 -2.61 5.60
N LEU A 79 -17.41 -3.27 6.39
CA LEU A 79 -17.31 -4.74 6.38
C LEU A 79 -18.53 -5.44 7.01
N PHE A 80 -19.16 -4.83 8.01
CA PHE A 80 -20.27 -5.41 8.78
C PHE A 80 -21.65 -4.85 8.43
N SER A 81 -21.78 -3.91 7.48
CA SER A 81 -23.11 -3.44 7.08
C SER A 81 -23.94 -4.59 6.53
N ASP A 82 -25.26 -4.47 6.68
CA ASP A 82 -26.19 -5.40 6.05
C ASP A 82 -25.93 -5.42 4.53
N ALA A 83 -25.76 -6.61 3.98
CA ALA A 83 -25.34 -6.85 2.61
C ALA A 83 -25.85 -8.22 2.18
N ASP A 84 -26.20 -8.36 0.90
CA ASP A 84 -26.47 -9.68 0.36
C ASP A 84 -25.20 -10.57 0.38
N PRO A 85 -25.33 -11.90 0.26
CA PRO A 85 -24.19 -12.81 0.34
C PRO A 85 -23.10 -12.59 -0.72
N GLU A 86 -23.43 -11.98 -1.86
CA GLU A 86 -22.46 -11.70 -2.93
C GLU A 86 -21.63 -10.46 -2.61
N GLU A 87 -22.31 -9.38 -2.21
CA GLU A 87 -21.67 -8.15 -1.75
C GLU A 87 -20.80 -8.40 -0.51
N HIS A 88 -21.26 -9.21 0.44
CA HIS A 88 -20.45 -9.61 1.59
C HIS A 88 -19.17 -10.35 1.16
N ARG A 89 -19.26 -11.29 0.21
CA ARG A 89 -18.10 -12.02 -0.32
C ARG A 89 -17.12 -11.08 -1.04
N ARG A 90 -17.65 -10.10 -1.79
CA ARG A 90 -16.85 -9.07 -2.46
C ARG A 90 -16.05 -8.25 -1.45
N ARG A 91 -16.68 -7.79 -0.37
CA ARG A 91 -16.02 -7.01 0.71
C ARG A 91 -14.93 -7.79 1.43
N LEU A 92 -15.15 -9.07 1.69
CA LEU A 92 -14.11 -9.95 2.22
C LEU A 92 -12.95 -10.12 1.23
N GLY A 93 -13.25 -10.20 -0.07
CA GLY A 93 -12.27 -10.17 -1.15
C GLY A 93 -11.44 -8.88 -1.15
N GLU A 94 -12.07 -7.72 -0.97
CA GLU A 94 -11.38 -6.43 -0.83
C GLU A 94 -10.43 -6.39 0.38
N LEU A 95 -10.86 -6.94 1.52
CA LEU A 95 -10.02 -7.05 2.72
C LEU A 95 -8.79 -7.94 2.47
N SER A 96 -9.01 -9.10 1.85
CA SER A 96 -7.94 -10.02 1.47
C SER A 96 -6.95 -9.37 0.49
N ALA A 97 -7.47 -8.66 -0.52
CA ALA A 97 -6.67 -7.92 -1.49
C ALA A 97 -5.81 -6.84 -0.80
N ALA A 98 -6.37 -6.09 0.15
CA ALA A 98 -5.63 -5.07 0.89
C ALA A 98 -4.41 -5.64 1.65
N PHE A 99 -4.53 -6.84 2.25
CA PHE A 99 -3.38 -7.51 2.86
C PHE A 99 -2.36 -8.00 1.83
N SER A 100 -2.83 -8.56 0.71
CA SER A 100 -1.98 -8.97 -0.40
C SER A 100 -1.16 -7.81 -0.97
N ASP A 101 -1.81 -6.66 -1.18
CA ASP A 101 -1.17 -5.45 -1.69
C ASP A 101 -0.10 -4.94 -0.72
N THR A 102 -0.40 -4.98 0.57
CA THR A 102 0.56 -4.63 1.63
C THR A 102 1.81 -5.50 1.55
N MET A 103 1.65 -6.83 1.48
CA MET A 103 2.77 -7.77 1.39
C MET A 103 3.57 -7.56 0.10
N SER A 104 2.87 -7.33 -1.02
CA SER A 104 3.48 -7.06 -2.31
C SER A 104 4.32 -5.77 -2.28
N HIS A 105 3.84 -4.73 -1.60
CA HIS A 105 4.60 -3.49 -1.41
C HIS A 105 5.87 -3.70 -0.60
N GLN A 106 5.85 -4.48 0.47
CA GLN A 106 7.04 -4.73 1.27
C GLN A 106 8.14 -5.40 0.44
N ILE A 107 7.79 -6.43 -0.34
CA ILE A 107 8.75 -7.14 -1.20
C ILE A 107 9.22 -6.25 -2.35
N ALA A 108 8.31 -5.49 -2.98
CA ALA A 108 8.65 -4.55 -4.04
C ALA A 108 9.62 -3.47 -3.55
N THR A 109 9.41 -2.90 -2.36
CA THR A 109 10.32 -1.92 -1.74
C THR A 109 11.72 -2.49 -1.57
N ILE A 110 11.85 -3.70 -1.01
CA ILE A 110 13.17 -4.32 -0.79
C ILE A 110 13.91 -4.51 -2.12
N ASN A 111 13.24 -5.06 -3.14
CA ASN A 111 13.84 -5.25 -4.45
C ASN A 111 14.19 -3.92 -5.13
N GLY A 112 13.33 -2.91 -5.01
CA GLY A 112 13.59 -1.57 -5.48
C GLY A 112 14.84 -0.96 -4.84
N VAL A 113 14.98 -1.06 -3.51
CA VAL A 113 16.16 -0.53 -2.78
C VAL A 113 17.44 -1.21 -3.26
N VAL A 114 17.40 -2.53 -3.48
CA VAL A 114 18.55 -3.26 -4.03
C VAL A 114 18.91 -2.76 -5.45
N ALA A 115 17.92 -2.49 -6.29
CA ALA A 115 18.14 -1.94 -7.63
C ALA A 115 18.73 -0.52 -7.59
N GLY A 116 18.21 0.35 -6.71
CA GLY A 116 18.75 1.68 -6.49
C GLY A 116 20.17 1.67 -5.92
N ALA A 117 20.47 0.74 -5.01
CA ALA A 117 21.82 0.58 -4.47
C ALA A 117 22.81 0.15 -5.56
N ARG A 118 22.39 -0.70 -6.51
CA ARG A 118 23.21 -1.05 -7.69
C ARG A 118 23.45 0.17 -8.58
N ALA A 119 22.41 0.95 -8.85
CA ALA A 119 22.54 2.19 -9.63
C ALA A 119 23.51 3.20 -8.97
N LEU A 120 23.51 3.27 -7.64
CA LEU A 120 24.48 4.07 -6.89
C LEU A 120 25.92 3.57 -7.07
N LEU A 121 26.13 2.25 -7.04
CA LEU A 121 27.44 1.65 -7.30
C LEU A 121 27.91 1.90 -8.73
N ASP A 122 27.00 1.82 -9.71
CA ASP A 122 27.30 2.09 -11.12
C ASP A 122 27.75 3.54 -11.35
N GLU A 123 27.24 4.49 -10.56
CA GLU A 123 27.67 5.88 -10.65
C GLU A 123 29.13 6.09 -10.18
N LEU A 124 29.57 5.27 -9.23
CA LEU A 124 30.93 5.26 -8.70
C LEU A 124 31.84 4.27 -9.44
N GLU A 125 31.32 3.55 -10.44
CA GLU A 125 32.06 2.56 -11.22
C GLU A 125 33.29 3.22 -11.88
N PRO A 126 34.52 2.71 -11.65
CA PRO A 126 35.73 3.25 -12.28
C PRO A 126 35.62 3.30 -13.81
N GLY A 127 35.02 2.28 -14.43
CA GLY A 127 34.79 2.23 -15.88
C GLY A 127 33.89 3.36 -16.37
N ALA A 128 32.82 3.70 -15.65
CA ALA A 128 31.94 4.82 -15.98
C ALA A 128 32.65 6.17 -15.86
N ILE A 129 33.57 6.31 -14.91
CA ILE A 129 34.36 7.54 -14.72
C ILE A 129 35.41 7.68 -15.83
N GLU A 130 36.10 6.58 -16.17
CA GLU A 130 37.15 6.58 -17.19
C GLU A 130 36.62 6.82 -18.61
N ARG A 131 35.40 6.36 -18.93
CA ARG A 131 34.73 6.63 -20.22
C ARG A 131 34.54 8.12 -20.50
N GLY A 132 34.45 8.94 -19.46
CA GLY A 132 34.32 10.40 -19.58
C GLY A 132 35.65 11.14 -19.71
N ALA A 133 36.79 10.46 -19.58
CA ALA A 133 38.11 11.07 -19.61
C ALA A 133 38.80 10.87 -20.98
N ASP A 134 39.44 11.92 -21.49
CA ASP A 134 40.19 11.88 -22.75
C ASP A 134 41.38 10.89 -22.65
N PRO A 135 41.42 9.83 -23.47
CA PRO A 135 42.50 8.84 -23.46
C PRO A 135 43.89 9.41 -23.73
N GLY A 136 43.99 10.55 -24.43
CA GLY A 136 45.27 11.15 -24.84
C GLY A 136 45.89 12.12 -23.85
N ARG A 137 45.21 12.43 -22.73
CA ARG A 137 45.60 13.53 -21.84
C ARG A 137 46.49 13.05 -20.68
N LEU A 138 47.66 13.66 -20.51
CA LEU A 138 48.58 13.38 -19.38
C LEU A 138 47.94 13.59 -17.99
N THR A 139 46.87 14.37 -17.89
CA THR A 139 46.13 14.62 -16.65
C THR A 139 44.99 13.62 -16.39
N ARG A 140 44.80 12.61 -17.24
CA ARG A 140 43.69 11.64 -17.18
C ARG A 140 43.46 11.08 -15.78
N PHE A 141 44.51 10.59 -15.12
CA PHE A 141 44.40 10.02 -13.78
C PHE A 141 43.88 11.05 -12.75
N ARG A 142 44.42 12.27 -12.78
CA ARG A 142 43.99 13.36 -11.90
C ARG A 142 42.54 13.74 -12.17
N ASP A 143 42.11 13.76 -13.43
CA ASP A 143 40.77 14.14 -13.83
C ASP A 143 39.73 13.06 -13.45
N CYS A 144 40.08 11.77 -13.62
CA CYS A 144 39.28 10.65 -13.13
C CYS A 144 39.14 10.68 -11.59
N TRP A 145 40.25 10.90 -10.87
CA TRP A 145 40.23 10.95 -9.40
C TRP A 145 39.35 12.10 -8.88
N LYS A 146 39.48 13.30 -9.46
CA LYS A 146 38.61 14.43 -9.12
C LYS A 146 37.13 14.12 -9.37
N THR A 147 36.83 13.46 -10.48
CA THR A 147 35.46 13.06 -10.82
C THR A 147 34.91 12.05 -9.82
N PHE A 148 35.71 11.04 -9.45
CA PHE A 148 35.35 10.07 -8.41
C PHE A 148 35.04 10.77 -7.09
N VAL A 149 35.95 11.59 -6.59
CA VAL A 149 35.78 12.30 -5.31
C VAL A 149 34.54 13.18 -5.33
N SER A 150 34.32 13.94 -6.41
CA SER A 150 33.13 14.78 -6.57
C SER A 150 31.83 13.98 -6.53
N ARG A 151 31.75 12.85 -7.26
CA ARG A 151 30.58 11.97 -7.23
C ARG A 151 30.36 11.36 -5.85
N TRP A 152 31.43 10.88 -5.22
CA TRP A 152 31.38 10.30 -3.88
C TRP A 152 30.94 11.32 -2.84
N GLU A 153 31.50 12.52 -2.82
CA GLU A 153 31.13 13.59 -1.88
C GLU A 153 29.65 13.99 -2.03
N ARG A 154 29.15 14.03 -3.27
CA ARG A 154 27.74 14.32 -3.56
C ARG A 154 26.80 13.32 -2.90
N VAL A 155 27.13 12.03 -2.91
CA VAL A 155 26.27 10.97 -2.34
C VAL A 155 26.57 10.65 -0.88
N ALA A 156 27.81 10.86 -0.42
CA ALA A 156 28.23 10.50 0.94
C ALA A 156 27.90 11.58 1.98
N ASN A 157 27.87 12.85 1.57
CA ASN A 157 27.70 13.98 2.50
C ASN A 157 26.35 14.68 2.38
N GLN A 158 25.45 14.20 1.50
CA GLN A 158 24.15 14.84 1.26
C GLN A 158 23.05 13.78 1.10
N ASP A 159 22.05 13.84 1.99
CA ASP A 159 20.94 12.89 1.98
C ASP A 159 20.08 13.02 0.71
N GLY A 160 19.82 14.24 0.24
CA GLY A 160 19.00 14.48 -0.95
C GLY A 160 19.52 13.76 -2.20
N PRO A 161 20.78 13.98 -2.62
CA PRO A 161 21.37 13.28 -3.75
C PRO A 161 21.51 11.76 -3.55
N LEU A 162 21.78 11.29 -2.33
CA LEU A 162 21.79 9.86 -2.02
C LEU A 162 20.41 9.24 -2.28
N LEU A 163 19.36 9.84 -1.69
CA LEU A 163 17.98 9.37 -1.83
C LEU A 163 17.50 9.47 -3.28
N ALA A 164 17.90 10.50 -4.03
CA ALA A 164 17.52 10.65 -5.43
C ALA A 164 18.08 9.54 -6.33
N VAL A 165 19.28 9.02 -6.01
CA VAL A 165 19.85 7.86 -6.73
C VAL A 165 19.22 6.56 -6.24
N LEU A 166 19.13 6.39 -4.91
CA LEU A 166 18.62 5.15 -4.29
C LEU A 166 17.13 4.91 -4.61
N PHE A 167 16.32 5.96 -4.63
CA PHE A 167 14.88 5.90 -4.96
C PHE A 167 14.62 6.45 -6.38
N GLY A 168 15.62 6.38 -7.24
CA GLY A 168 15.58 6.85 -8.62
C GLY A 168 14.84 5.90 -9.60
N PRO A 169 15.08 6.04 -10.91
CA PRO A 169 14.38 5.29 -11.94
C PRO A 169 14.47 3.76 -11.80
N GLU A 170 15.64 3.22 -11.41
CA GLU A 170 15.81 1.77 -11.25
C GLU A 170 15.01 1.21 -10.07
N PHE A 171 14.93 1.97 -8.96
CA PHE A 171 14.02 1.63 -7.85
C PHE A 171 12.58 1.57 -8.36
N ALA A 172 12.11 2.64 -9.00
CA ALA A 172 10.72 2.75 -9.45
C ALA A 172 10.35 1.65 -10.46
N ARG A 173 11.26 1.30 -11.36
CA ARG A 173 11.09 0.25 -12.36
C ARG A 173 10.91 -1.12 -11.70
N VAL A 174 11.86 -1.54 -10.85
CA VAL A 174 11.82 -2.85 -10.19
C VAL A 174 10.65 -2.93 -9.21
N TYR A 175 10.36 -1.85 -8.50
CA TYR A 175 9.23 -1.78 -7.60
C TYR A 175 7.90 -2.03 -8.32
N ALA A 176 7.67 -1.37 -9.46
CA ALA A 176 6.46 -1.54 -10.24
C ALA A 176 6.35 -2.95 -10.86
N GLU A 177 7.47 -3.50 -11.33
CA GLU A 177 7.57 -4.85 -11.90
C GLU A 177 7.20 -5.91 -10.85
N VAL A 178 7.95 -5.95 -9.74
CA VAL A 178 7.77 -6.94 -8.66
C VAL A 178 6.39 -6.79 -8.00
N GLY A 179 5.97 -5.56 -7.73
CA GLY A 179 4.67 -5.33 -7.11
C GLY A 179 3.50 -5.75 -8.00
N GLY A 180 3.60 -5.52 -9.32
CA GLY A 180 2.62 -5.98 -10.29
C GLY A 180 2.57 -7.51 -10.40
N GLU A 181 3.72 -8.17 -10.45
CA GLU A 181 3.81 -9.64 -10.51
C GLU A 181 3.21 -10.30 -9.27
N LEU A 182 3.55 -9.80 -8.08
CA LEU A 182 3.05 -10.35 -6.82
C LEU A 182 1.54 -10.14 -6.68
N SER A 183 1.03 -8.94 -6.95
CA SER A 183 -0.42 -8.67 -6.91
C SER A 183 -1.17 -9.62 -7.85
N ASN A 184 -0.64 -9.87 -9.06
CA ASN A 184 -1.23 -10.80 -10.01
C ASN A 184 -1.16 -12.26 -9.54
N ALA A 185 -0.06 -12.68 -8.94
CA ALA A 185 0.11 -14.03 -8.41
C ALA A 185 -0.88 -14.30 -7.25
N TRP A 186 -1.01 -13.36 -6.34
CA TRP A 186 -1.96 -13.44 -5.24
C TRP A 186 -3.41 -13.48 -5.72
N ARG A 187 -3.76 -12.69 -6.73
CA ARG A 187 -5.09 -12.69 -7.33
C ARG A 187 -5.49 -14.08 -7.85
N ARG A 188 -4.62 -14.71 -8.64
CA ARG A 188 -4.84 -16.06 -9.16
C ARG A 188 -5.03 -17.08 -8.05
N ASN A 189 -4.27 -16.96 -6.96
CA ASN A 189 -4.42 -17.83 -5.79
C ASN A 189 -5.77 -17.63 -5.09
N MET A 190 -6.26 -16.39 -4.98
CA MET A 190 -7.55 -16.08 -4.34
C MET A 190 -8.74 -16.53 -5.19
N GLU A 191 -8.68 -16.34 -6.51
CA GLU A 191 -9.65 -16.88 -7.46
C GLU A 191 -9.75 -18.41 -7.34
N GLY A 192 -8.60 -19.09 -7.20
CA GLY A 192 -8.53 -20.54 -6.95
C GLY A 192 -9.13 -20.99 -5.61
N GLN A 193 -9.29 -20.10 -4.64
CA GLN A 193 -9.92 -20.35 -3.34
C GLN A 193 -11.40 -19.95 -3.30
N GLY A 194 -11.98 -19.50 -4.41
CA GLY A 194 -13.38 -19.07 -4.48
C GLY A 194 -13.67 -17.72 -3.83
N LEU A 195 -12.63 -16.94 -3.50
CA LEU A 195 -12.75 -15.56 -3.06
C LEU A 195 -12.80 -14.66 -4.29
N ALA A 196 -13.84 -13.83 -4.39
CA ALA A 196 -13.96 -12.85 -5.48
C ALA A 196 -12.84 -11.81 -5.33
N THR A 197 -11.97 -11.69 -6.31
CA THR A 197 -10.99 -10.61 -6.35
C THR A 197 -11.63 -9.40 -7.02
N PRO A 198 -11.69 -8.23 -6.36
CA PRO A 198 -12.28 -7.05 -6.96
C PRO A 198 -11.51 -6.68 -8.23
N GLU A 199 -12.23 -6.49 -9.33
CA GLU A 199 -11.68 -5.88 -10.53
C GLU A 199 -11.16 -4.47 -10.18
N PRO A 200 -10.03 -4.00 -10.74
CA PRO A 200 -9.54 -2.65 -10.45
C PRO A 200 -10.62 -1.63 -10.85
N GLN A 201 -11.34 -1.08 -9.87
CA GLN A 201 -12.33 -0.05 -10.14
C GLN A 201 -11.61 1.25 -10.49
N GLN A 202 -12.13 2.01 -11.46
CA GLN A 202 -11.71 3.38 -11.67
C GLN A 202 -12.04 4.23 -10.43
N PRO A 203 -11.24 5.28 -10.11
CA PRO A 203 -11.57 6.17 -9.01
C PRO A 203 -13.03 6.64 -9.13
N PRO A 204 -13.81 6.65 -8.04
CA PRO A 204 -15.17 7.16 -8.08
C PRO A 204 -15.12 8.61 -8.57
N GLN A 205 -15.92 8.92 -9.58
CA GLN A 205 -16.20 10.31 -9.93
C GLN A 205 -16.89 10.90 -8.70
N LEU A 206 -16.20 11.82 -8.02
CA LEU A 206 -16.79 12.58 -6.92
C LEU A 206 -18.08 13.20 -7.45
N ALA A 207 -19.23 12.76 -6.93
CA ALA A 207 -20.49 13.42 -7.22
C ALA A 207 -20.32 14.90 -6.81
N PRO A 208 -20.69 15.86 -7.68
CA PRO A 208 -20.60 17.26 -7.30
C PRO A 208 -21.39 17.44 -6.01
N LEU A 209 -20.72 17.99 -4.99
CA LEU A 209 -21.34 18.41 -3.75
C LEU A 209 -22.60 19.20 -4.13
N ARG A 210 -23.77 18.70 -3.74
CA ARG A 210 -25.02 19.44 -3.89
C ARG A 210 -24.80 20.79 -3.22
N GLN A 211 -24.68 21.85 -4.01
CA GLN A 211 -24.71 23.20 -3.50
C GLN A 211 -26.05 23.35 -2.79
N GLY A 212 -26.00 23.36 -1.47
CA GLY A 212 -27.15 23.65 -0.63
C GLY A 212 -27.76 24.97 -1.07
N GLY A 213 -29.07 24.96 -1.28
CA GLY A 213 -29.83 26.16 -1.58
C GLY A 213 -29.60 27.18 -0.48
N ILE A 214 -29.10 28.35 -0.87
CA ILE A 214 -29.24 29.58 -0.13
C ILE A 214 -30.36 30.34 -0.85
N ASP A 215 -31.34 30.72 -0.06
CA ASP A 215 -32.63 31.30 -0.42
C ASP A 215 -32.58 32.38 -1.51
N ARG A 216 -33.51 32.25 -2.45
CA ARG A 216 -34.05 33.39 -3.19
C ARG A 216 -35.09 34.06 -2.30
N ASP A 217 -34.68 35.07 -1.56
CA ASP A 217 -35.57 36.07 -0.98
C ASP A 217 -34.91 37.45 -1.07
N VAL A 218 -34.75 37.95 -2.29
CA VAL A 218 -34.74 39.39 -2.59
C VAL A 218 -35.26 39.56 -4.01
N GLN A 219 -36.53 39.92 -4.15
CA GLN A 219 -37.04 40.96 -5.07
C GLN A 219 -38.57 40.82 -5.22
N ASP A 220 -39.29 41.55 -4.35
CA ASP A 220 -40.52 42.22 -4.76
C ASP A 220 -40.34 43.71 -4.42
N GLN A 221 -39.92 44.47 -5.44
CA GLN A 221 -40.23 45.88 -5.69
C GLN A 221 -40.39 46.04 -7.19
#